data_AF-A0AA95LF29-F1
#
_entry.id   AF-A0AA95LF29-F1
#
_cell.length_a   1.000
_cell.length_b   1.000
_cell.length_c   1.000
_cell.angle_alpha   90.00
_cell.angle_beta   90.00
_cell.angle_gamma   90.00
#
_symmetry.space_group_name_H-M   'P 1'
#
loop_
_entity.id
_entity.type
_entity.pdbx_description
1 polymer ?
#
loop_
_entity_poly.entity_id
_entity_poly.type
_entity_poly.pdbx_seq_one_letter_code
_entity_poly.pdbx_strand_id
1 'polypeptide(L)'
;MKDQIPFNKVIIPHPSIDILEDEGYEVVGGKLKIPLSFNVNGAQMYSRLFIDYVATKEEGSIYLVILSRPRKPLDFTGSGLRDTLLPYLLIYPECSGVLYVNTASGSIQVIKLGRDDGESN
;
A
#
# COMPACT_ATOMS: atom_id res chain seq x y z
N MET A 1 12.18 -2.97 -15.30
CA MET A 1 11.25 -1.91 -15.74
C MET A 1 11.22 -0.91 -14.59
N LYS A 2 11.69 0.32 -14.77
CA LYS A 2 11.56 1.35 -13.73
C LYS A 2 10.11 1.83 -13.79
N ASP A 3 9.22 1.08 -13.14
CA ASP A 3 7.80 1.37 -13.19
C ASP A 3 7.52 2.52 -12.23
N GLN A 4 7.46 3.73 -12.79
CA GLN A 4 6.81 4.84 -12.10
C GLN A 4 5.44 4.35 -11.64
N ILE A 5 5.11 4.61 -10.37
CA ILE A 5 3.81 4.23 -9.80
C ILE A 5 2.73 4.89 -10.67
N PRO A 6 1.87 4.12 -11.36
CA PRO A 6 0.85 4.71 -12.21
C PRO A 6 -0.19 5.41 -11.31
N PHE A 7 -0.48 6.68 -11.57
CA PHE A 7 -1.52 7.40 -10.82
C PHE A 7 -2.85 7.40 -11.57
N ASN A 8 -3.90 6.90 -10.91
CA ASN A 8 -5.26 7.15 -11.34
C ASN A 8 -5.63 8.57 -10.89
N LYS A 9 -5.82 9.47 -11.84
CA LYS A 9 -6.17 10.88 -11.55
C LYS A 9 -7.57 11.05 -10.94
N VAL A 10 -8.42 10.03 -11.02
CA VAL A 10 -9.76 10.06 -10.42
C VAL A 10 -9.67 9.61 -8.96
N ILE A 11 -9.77 10.58 -8.05
CA ILE A 11 -9.82 10.35 -6.60
C ILE A 11 -11.30 10.27 -6.21
N ILE A 12 -11.70 9.14 -5.62
CA ILE A 12 -13.05 8.94 -5.10
C ILE A 12 -13.07 9.43 -3.65
N PRO A 13 -13.97 10.37 -3.28
CA PRO A 13 -14.07 10.87 -1.90
C PRO A 13 -14.31 9.75 -0.89
N HIS A 14 -13.62 9.83 0.25
CA HIS A 14 -13.74 8.89 1.36
C HIS A 14 -13.19 9.50 2.65
N PRO A 15 -13.74 9.18 3.85
CA PRO A 15 -13.26 9.76 5.13
C PRO A 15 -11.79 9.53 5.45
N SER A 16 -11.13 8.58 4.78
CA SER A 16 -9.68 8.38 4.93
C SER A 16 -8.85 9.53 4.36
N ILE A 17 -9.40 10.32 3.44
CA ILE A 17 -8.71 11.47 2.85
C ILE A 17 -8.52 12.53 3.93
N ASP A 18 -9.56 12.87 4.67
CA ASP A 18 -9.48 13.82 5.78
C ASP A 18 -8.44 13.38 6.82
N ILE A 19 -8.42 12.09 7.19
CA ILE A 19 -7.43 11.53 8.13
C ILE A 19 -6.00 11.65 7.58
N LEU A 20 -5.80 11.45 6.26
CA LEU A 20 -4.50 11.61 5.63
C LEU A 20 -4.06 13.08 5.64
N GLU A 21 -4.96 13.99 5.29
CA GLU A 21 -4.71 15.43 5.24
C GLU A 21 -4.41 16.03 6.62
N ASP A 22 -5.15 15.62 7.65
CA ASP A 22 -4.91 16.00 9.05
C ASP A 22 -3.52 15.59 9.56
N GLU A 23 -2.98 14.48 9.04
CA GLU A 23 -1.62 13.98 9.32
C GLU A 23 -0.55 14.56 8.36
N GLY A 24 -0.95 15.49 7.49
CA GLY A 24 -0.09 16.23 6.57
C GLY A 24 0.24 15.51 5.26
N TYR A 25 -0.53 14.50 4.88
CA TYR A 25 -0.40 13.85 3.57
C TYR A 25 -1.36 14.46 2.55
N GLU A 26 -0.90 14.64 1.32
CA GLU A 26 -1.73 15.00 0.17
C GLU A 26 -2.06 13.75 -0.66
N VAL A 27 -3.33 13.53 -0.98
CA VAL A 27 -3.76 12.44 -1.86
C VAL A 27 -3.61 12.85 -3.33
N VAL A 28 -2.62 12.26 -4.00
CA VAL A 28 -2.24 12.60 -5.40
C VAL A 28 -2.75 11.58 -6.43
N GLY A 29 -3.30 10.45 -5.98
CA GLY A 29 -3.83 9.41 -6.85
C GLY A 29 -4.95 8.60 -6.19
N GLY A 30 -5.96 8.26 -6.98
CA GLY A 30 -7.05 7.38 -6.55
C GLY A 30 -6.70 5.90 -6.67
N LYS A 31 -7.74 5.07 -6.56
CA LYS A 31 -7.61 3.62 -6.53
C LYS A 31 -6.89 3.05 -7.74
N LEU A 32 -5.93 2.18 -7.48
CA LEU A 32 -5.17 1.42 -8.47
C LEU A 32 -5.50 -0.07 -8.37
N LYS A 33 -5.62 -0.72 -9.52
CA LYS A 33 -5.73 -2.17 -9.66
C LYS A 33 -4.48 -2.67 -10.36
N ILE A 34 -3.75 -3.57 -9.73
CA ILE A 34 -2.59 -4.23 -10.32
C ILE A 34 -3.04 -5.63 -10.76
N PRO A 35 -3.30 -5.87 -12.05
CA PRO A 35 -3.67 -7.18 -12.53
C PRO A 35 -2.47 -8.13 -12.43
N LEU A 36 -2.71 -9.33 -11.91
CA LEU A 36 -1.70 -10.39 -11.82
C LEU A 36 -2.18 -11.60 -12.61
N SER A 37 -1.25 -12.28 -13.26
CA SER A 37 -1.51 -13.50 -14.00
C SER A 37 -0.38 -14.50 -13.73
N PHE A 38 -0.75 -15.74 -13.48
CA PHE A 38 0.19 -16.83 -13.18
C PHE A 38 -0.06 -17.99 -14.13
N ASN A 39 0.99 -18.59 -14.67
CA ASN A 39 0.89 -19.84 -15.40
C ASN A 39 1.33 -20.99 -14.47
N VAL A 40 0.43 -21.94 -14.21
CA VAL A 40 0.68 -23.10 -13.37
C VAL A 40 0.48 -24.34 -14.21
N ASN A 41 1.58 -24.96 -14.65
CA ASN A 41 1.56 -26.16 -15.49
C ASN A 41 0.67 -26.01 -16.73
N GLY A 42 0.72 -24.84 -17.40
CA GLY A 42 -0.09 -24.53 -18.57
C GLY A 42 -1.47 -23.95 -18.27
N ALA A 43 -1.96 -24.02 -17.03
CA ALA A 43 -3.21 -23.38 -16.63
C ALA A 43 -2.99 -21.91 -16.23
N GLN A 44 -3.80 -21.03 -16.80
CA GLN A 44 -3.75 -19.61 -16.49
C GLN A 44 -4.61 -19.28 -15.27
N MET A 45 -3.98 -18.75 -14.23
CA MET A 45 -4.63 -18.20 -13.04
C MET A 45 -4.54 -16.68 -13.06
N TYR A 46 -5.54 -16.02 -12.50
CA TYR A 46 -5.60 -14.56 -12.44
C TYR A 46 -5.84 -14.10 -11.01
N SER A 47 -5.17 -13.01 -10.64
CA SER A 47 -5.39 -12.31 -9.39
C SER A 47 -5.26 -10.82 -9.60
N ARG A 48 -5.32 -10.06 -8.52
CA ARG A 48 -5.17 -8.61 -8.52
C ARG A 48 -4.83 -8.13 -7.13
N LEU A 49 -3.96 -7.12 -7.09
CA LEU A 49 -3.74 -6.31 -5.91
C LEU A 49 -4.45 -4.97 -6.07
N PHE A 50 -4.71 -4.30 -4.96
CA PHE A 50 -5.34 -2.99 -4.94
C PHE A 50 -4.60 -2.06 -4.02
N ILE A 51 -4.36 -0.84 -4.51
CA ILE A 51 -3.93 0.29 -3.71
C ILE A 51 -5.13 1.23 -3.68
N ASP A 52 -5.56 1.64 -2.49
CA ASP A 52 -6.79 2.43 -2.37
C ASP A 52 -6.54 3.90 -2.78
N TYR A 53 -5.36 4.44 -2.43
CA TYR A 53 -4.89 5.77 -2.87
C TYR A 53 -3.36 5.81 -3.00
N VAL A 54 -2.86 6.85 -3.66
CA VAL A 54 -1.46 7.27 -3.56
C VAL A 54 -1.40 8.62 -2.87
N ALA A 55 -0.49 8.77 -1.91
CA ALA A 55 -0.29 10.00 -1.18
C ALA A 55 1.18 10.45 -1.22
N THR A 56 1.40 11.74 -0.94
CA THR A 56 2.71 12.36 -0.74
C THR A 56 2.70 13.17 0.55
N LYS A 57 3.85 13.48 1.14
CA LYS A 57 3.97 14.35 2.33
C LYS A 57 5.02 15.43 2.15
N GLU A 58 6.16 15.04 1.58
CA GLU A 58 7.27 15.91 1.20
C GLU A 58 7.57 15.73 -0.29
N GLU A 59 8.24 16.70 -0.89
CA GLU A 59 8.59 16.66 -2.31
C GLU A 59 9.35 15.37 -2.66
N GLY A 60 8.82 14.63 -3.63
CA GLY A 60 9.41 13.36 -4.09
C GLY A 60 9.07 12.13 -3.24
N SER A 61 8.41 12.29 -2.09
CA SER A 61 7.91 11.14 -1.31
C SER A 61 6.64 10.57 -1.93
N ILE A 62 6.56 9.25 -2.05
CA ILE A 62 5.35 8.56 -2.53
C ILE A 62 4.99 7.45 -1.57
N TYR A 63 3.76 7.46 -1.10
CA TYR A 63 3.21 6.46 -0.20
C TYR A 63 2.04 5.73 -0.86
N LEU A 64 2.01 4.40 -0.69
CA LEU A 64 0.88 3.59 -1.09
C LEU A 64 -0.13 3.53 0.06
N VAL A 65 -1.39 3.89 -0.18
CA VAL A 65 -2.41 3.86 0.86
C VAL A 65 -3.23 2.58 0.76
N ILE A 66 -3.35 1.87 1.88
CA ILE A 66 -4.19 0.68 2.05
C ILE A 66 -5.17 0.94 3.18
N LEU A 67 -6.47 0.83 2.89
CA LEU A 67 -7.49 1.01 3.92
C LEU A 67 -7.70 -0.27 4.73
N SER A 68 -7.85 -0.11 6.04
CA SER A 68 -8.27 -1.17 6.95
C SER A 68 -9.63 -1.71 6.57
N ARG A 69 -9.79 -3.04 6.64
CA ARG A 69 -11.05 -3.73 6.36
C ARG A 69 -11.52 -4.44 7.63
N PRO A 70 -12.71 -4.13 8.18
CA PRO A 70 -13.18 -4.71 9.45
C PRO A 70 -13.20 -6.24 9.48
N ARG A 71 -13.47 -6.89 8.33
CA ARG A 71 -13.53 -8.35 8.21
C ARG A 71 -12.18 -9.02 7.97
N LYS A 72 -11.13 -8.23 7.70
CA LYS A 72 -9.78 -8.74 7.44
C LYS A 72 -8.76 -7.68 7.86
N PRO A 73 -8.62 -7.41 9.17
CA PRO A 73 -7.61 -6.50 9.67
C PRO A 73 -6.22 -7.05 9.33
N LEU A 74 -5.27 -6.14 9.10
CA LEU A 74 -3.87 -6.50 8.97
C LEU A 74 -3.36 -7.08 10.29
N ASP A 75 -2.71 -8.24 10.21
CA ASP A 75 -1.96 -8.80 11.33
C ASP A 75 -0.60 -8.11 11.43
N PHE A 76 -0.34 -7.45 12.57
CA PHE A 76 0.89 -6.71 12.83
C PHE A 76 2.01 -7.60 13.38
N THR A 77 2.15 -8.80 12.81
CA THR A 77 3.33 -9.66 12.96
C THR A 77 4.23 -9.51 11.74
N GLY A 78 5.52 -9.86 11.85
CA GLY A 78 6.43 -9.85 10.70
C GLY A 78 5.92 -10.69 9.52
N SER A 79 5.36 -11.88 9.80
CA SER A 79 4.73 -12.73 8.78
C SER A 79 3.45 -12.11 8.20
N GLY A 80 2.63 -11.46 9.02
CA GLY A 80 1.41 -10.79 8.55
C GLY A 80 1.71 -9.63 7.59
N LEU A 81 2.71 -8.82 7.92
CA LEU A 81 3.22 -7.75 7.05
C LEU A 81 3.85 -8.31 5.78
N ARG A 82 4.66 -9.38 5.89
CA ARG A 82 5.25 -10.08 4.73
C ARG A 82 4.17 -10.57 3.77
N ASP A 83 3.17 -11.29 4.27
CA ASP A 83 2.18 -11.93 3.41
C ASP A 83 1.21 -10.92 2.80
N THR A 84 0.97 -9.79 3.47
CA THR A 84 -0.02 -8.79 3.04
C THR A 84 0.60 -7.63 2.28
N LEU A 85 1.69 -7.05 2.76
CA LEU A 85 2.23 -5.78 2.25
C LEU A 85 3.49 -5.94 1.40
N LEU A 86 4.29 -7.00 1.59
CA LEU A 86 5.52 -7.22 0.82
C LEU A 86 5.29 -7.18 -0.70
N PRO A 87 4.21 -7.75 -1.28
CA PRO A 87 4.01 -7.68 -2.73
C PRO A 87 3.98 -6.24 -3.25
N TYR A 88 3.37 -5.31 -2.52
CA TYR A 88 3.29 -3.90 -2.90
C TYR A 88 4.67 -3.23 -2.82
N LEU A 89 5.40 -3.49 -1.73
CA LEU A 89 6.73 -2.94 -1.48
C LEU A 89 7.78 -3.47 -2.47
N LEU A 90 7.59 -4.67 -3.01
CA LEU A 90 8.47 -5.25 -4.04
C LEU A 90 8.12 -4.78 -5.46
N ILE A 91 6.84 -4.57 -5.77
CA ILE A 91 6.40 -4.03 -7.08
C ILE A 91 6.82 -2.56 -7.21
N TYR A 92 6.73 -1.79 -6.12
CA TYR A 92 7.09 -0.38 -6.08
C TYR A 92 8.18 -0.10 -5.05
N PRO A 93 9.43 -0.54 -5.32
CA PRO A 93 10.54 -0.43 -4.36
C PRO A 93 10.95 1.03 -4.07
N GLU A 94 10.59 1.96 -4.93
CA GLU A 94 10.90 3.40 -4.78
C GLU A 94 9.88 4.14 -3.91
N CYS A 95 8.81 3.47 -3.44
CA CYS A 95 7.86 4.12 -2.53
C CYS A 95 8.50 4.34 -1.15
N SER A 96 8.11 5.44 -0.50
CA SER A 96 8.52 5.79 0.86
C SER A 96 7.88 4.91 1.94
N GLY A 97 6.91 4.07 1.56
CA GLY A 97 6.25 3.09 2.42
C GLY A 97 4.77 2.89 2.09
N VAL A 98 4.12 2.08 2.92
CA VAL A 98 2.67 1.88 2.93
C VAL A 98 2.06 2.65 4.10
N LEU A 99 1.00 3.41 3.85
CA LEU A 99 0.13 3.99 4.87
C LEU A 99 -1.07 3.06 5.03
N TYR A 100 -1.11 2.34 6.15
CA TYR A 100 -2.29 1.56 6.51
C TYR A 100 -3.23 2.43 7.33
N VAL A 101 -4.39 2.78 6.76
CA VAL A 101 -5.32 3.76 7.33
C VAL A 101 -6.54 3.07 7.89
N ASN A 102 -6.81 3.26 9.17
CA ASN A 102 -8.00 2.76 9.83
C ASN A 102 -8.97 3.91 10.11
N THR A 103 -10.03 4.00 9.30
CA THR A 103 -11.05 5.04 9.45
C THR A 103 -11.91 4.87 10.69
N ALA A 104 -12.05 3.66 11.24
CA ALA A 104 -12.85 3.43 12.44
C ALA A 104 -12.15 3.95 13.70
N SER A 105 -10.81 3.86 13.75
CA SER A 105 -10.00 4.39 14.85
C SER A 105 -9.37 5.75 14.56
N GLY A 106 -9.54 6.28 13.34
CA GLY A 106 -8.91 7.55 12.93
C GLY A 106 -7.38 7.51 12.93
N SER A 107 -6.76 6.36 12.62
CA SER A 107 -5.31 6.19 12.78
C SER A 107 -4.61 5.75 11.50
N ILE A 108 -3.34 6.15 11.39
CA ILE A 108 -2.43 5.77 10.31
C ILE A 108 -1.25 5.01 10.90
N GLN A 109 -0.89 3.87 10.29
CA GLN A 109 0.39 3.20 10.53
C GLN A 109 1.25 3.34 9.28
N VAL A 110 2.49 3.81 9.45
CA VAL A 110 3.48 3.90 8.37
C VAL A 110 4.34 2.64 8.40
N ILE A 111 4.29 1.83 7.33
CA ILE A 111 5.07 0.60 7.20
C ILE A 111 6.12 0.78 6.12
N LYS A 112 7.39 0.51 6.46
CA LYS A 112 8.54 0.62 5.54
C LYS A 112 9.27 -0.71 5.44
N LEU A 113 9.71 -1.08 4.24
CA LEU A 113 10.59 -2.23 4.05
C LEU A 113 12.02 -1.82 4.42
N GLY A 114 12.61 -2.49 5.39
CA GLY A 114 14.00 -2.34 5.79
C GLY A 114 14.84 -3.55 5.40
N ARG A 115 16.16 -3.44 5.57
CA ARG A 115 17.05 -4.60 5.62
C ARG A 115 17.23 -5.03 7.06
N ASP A 116 17.22 -6.34 7.25
CA ASP A 116 17.58 -7.02 8.48
C ASP A 116 18.85 -7.82 8.19
N ASP A 117 19.82 -7.78 9.10
CA ASP A 117 21.05 -8.59 8.99
C ASP A 117 20.82 -10.04 9.44
N GLY A 118 19.63 -10.34 9.98
CA GLY A 118 19.22 -11.68 10.38
C GLY A 118 19.83 -12.11 11.71
N GLU A 119 20.48 -11.18 12.43
CA GLU A 119 20.91 -11.42 13.81
C GLU A 119 19.82 -10.98 14.77
N SER A 120 19.10 -11.96 15.32
CA SER A 120 18.24 -11.74 16.47
C SER A 120 19.14 -11.47 17.69
N ASN A 121 19.24 -10.21 18.13
CA ASN A 121 19.72 -9.89 19.48
C ASN A 121 18.74 -10.38 20.55
#